data_AF-A0A836SMV7-F1
#
_entry.id   AF-A0A836SMV7-F1
#
_cell.length_a   1.000
_cell.length_b   1.000
_cell.length_c   1.000
_cell.angle_alpha   90.00
_cell.angle_beta   90.00
_cell.angle_gamma   90.00
#
_symmetry.space_group_name_H-M   'P 1'
#
loop_
_entity.id
_entity.type
_entity.pdbx_description
1 polymer ?
#
loop_
_entity_poly.entity_id
_entity_poly.type
_entity_poly.pdbx_seq_one_letter_code
_entity_poly.pdbx_strand_id
1 'polypeptide(L)'
;MQDNKPKAALVPFGYPGYPDSYLERFRAESVKALRELGIGVSCSPMVKVRQDAGGVIQALRKEDFDFLVVLVLSWIEAPNVVDVVEEFRGRSILLWSHTMFKEGEEWMTLGPMPGAGVIRQTFEELGLNFKFVYGMPEEERV
;
A
#
# COMPACT_ATOMS: atom_id res chain seq x y z
N MET A 1 29.73 -9.06 7.07
CA MET A 1 28.31 -9.41 6.86
C MET A 1 27.78 -8.45 5.81
N GLN A 2 27.19 -8.93 4.73
CA GLN A 2 26.53 -8.04 3.77
C GLN A 2 25.35 -7.37 4.49
N ASP A 3 25.30 -6.03 4.46
CA ASP A 3 24.14 -5.23 4.88
C ASP A 3 22.97 -5.54 3.94
N ASN A 4 22.28 -6.66 4.16
CA ASN A 4 21.14 -7.01 3.35
C ASN A 4 19.90 -6.27 3.87
N LYS A 5 19.73 -5.04 3.40
CA LYS A 5 18.54 -4.23 3.65
C LYS A 5 17.28 -5.01 3.21
N PRO A 6 16.24 -5.10 4.06
CA PRO A 6 14.98 -5.72 3.66
C PRO A 6 14.43 -5.05 2.39
N LYS A 7 13.92 -5.84 1.45
CA LYS A 7 13.37 -5.36 0.19
C LYS A 7 11.84 -5.46 0.18
N ALA A 8 11.17 -4.36 -0.07
CA ALA A 8 9.72 -4.28 -0.18
C ALA A 8 9.30 -3.97 -1.61
N ALA A 9 8.33 -4.73 -2.12
CA ALA A 9 7.52 -4.30 -3.25
C ALA A 9 6.30 -3.55 -2.71
N LEU A 10 6.16 -2.27 -3.02
CA LEU A 10 5.04 -1.44 -2.61
C LEU A 10 4.04 -1.29 -3.75
N VAL A 11 2.78 -1.64 -3.47
CA VAL A 11 1.65 -1.43 -4.37
C VAL A 11 0.72 -0.39 -3.74
N PRO A 12 0.63 0.82 -4.32
CA PRO A 12 -0.32 1.81 -3.87
C PRO A 12 -1.70 1.53 -4.48
N PHE A 13 -2.72 1.58 -3.64
CA PHE A 13 -4.12 1.45 -4.01
C PHE A 13 -4.88 2.74 -3.71
N GLY A 14 -5.77 3.12 -4.62
CA GLY A 14 -6.66 4.25 -4.45
C GLY A 14 -7.96 4.11 -5.24
N TYR A 15 -8.68 5.21 -5.39
CA TYR A 15 -9.94 5.28 -6.13
C TYR A 15 -9.93 6.45 -7.12
N PRO A 16 -10.44 6.27 -8.35
CA PRO A 16 -10.37 7.29 -9.40
C PRO A 16 -11.20 8.56 -9.08
N GLY A 17 -12.08 8.50 -8.09
CA GLY A 17 -12.88 9.65 -7.65
C GLY A 17 -12.11 10.68 -6.81
N TYR A 18 -10.88 10.40 -6.39
CA TYR A 18 -10.06 11.35 -5.62
C TYR A 18 -9.00 12.04 -6.48
N PRO A 19 -8.58 13.28 -6.13
CA PRO A 19 -7.57 14.00 -6.90
C PRO A 19 -6.22 13.29 -6.90
N ASP A 20 -5.65 13.14 -8.10
CA ASP A 20 -4.34 12.50 -8.30
C ASP A 20 -3.20 13.22 -7.58
N SER A 21 -3.31 14.53 -7.37
CA SER A 21 -2.32 15.31 -6.62
C SER A 21 -2.11 14.78 -5.20
N TYR A 22 -3.19 14.42 -4.50
CA TYR A 22 -3.09 13.83 -3.16
C TYR A 22 -2.51 12.42 -3.21
N LEU A 23 -3.03 11.58 -4.11
CA LEU A 23 -2.63 10.19 -4.24
C LEU A 23 -1.13 10.07 -4.58
N GLU A 24 -0.63 10.89 -5.49
CA GLU A 24 0.78 10.90 -5.88
C GLU A 24 1.69 11.48 -4.78
N ARG A 25 1.25 12.54 -4.08
CA ARG A 25 1.96 13.09 -2.91
C ARG A 25 2.15 12.02 -1.84
N PHE A 26 1.04 11.40 -1.41
CA PHE A 26 1.06 10.39 -0.35
C PHE A 26 1.81 9.12 -0.74
N ARG A 27 1.75 8.71 -2.02
CA ARG A 27 2.60 7.64 -2.54
C ARG A 27 4.09 7.98 -2.37
N ALA A 28 4.49 9.17 -2.79
CA ALA A 28 5.89 9.61 -2.72
C ALA A 28 6.40 9.69 -1.28
N GLU A 29 5.60 10.25 -0.37
CA GLU A 29 5.91 10.34 1.06
C GLU A 29 6.03 8.95 1.69
N SER A 30 5.14 8.01 1.35
CA SER A 30 5.19 6.64 1.86
C SER A 30 6.44 5.89 1.41
N VAL A 31 6.82 6.03 0.13
CA VAL A 31 8.07 5.44 -0.39
C VAL A 31 9.29 6.06 0.29
N LYS A 32 9.26 7.37 0.55
CA LYS A 32 10.34 8.06 1.26
C LYS A 32 10.49 7.54 2.69
N ALA A 33 9.39 7.45 3.45
CA ALA A 33 9.40 6.98 4.84
C ALA A 33 10.02 5.57 4.96
N LEU A 34 9.57 4.62 4.12
CA LEU A 34 10.15 3.27 4.12
C LEU A 34 11.65 3.25 3.77
N ARG A 35 12.09 4.10 2.83
CA ARG A 35 13.51 4.20 2.48
C ARG A 35 14.35 4.79 3.61
N GLU A 36 13.81 5.76 4.36
CA GLU A 36 14.46 6.35 5.53
C GLU A 36 14.59 5.33 6.68
N LEU A 37 13.67 4.37 6.77
CA LEU A 37 13.79 3.19 7.65
C LEU A 37 14.83 2.15 7.17
N GLY A 38 15.51 2.42 6.05
CA GLY A 38 16.54 1.53 5.50
C GLY A 38 16.00 0.37 4.67
N ILE A 39 14.72 0.40 4.27
CA ILE A 39 14.10 -0.61 3.41
C ILE A 39 14.38 -0.29 1.94
N GLY A 40 14.80 -1.28 1.16
CA GLY A 40 14.89 -1.18 -0.29
C GLY A 40 13.50 -1.25 -0.91
N VAL A 41 12.98 -0.15 -1.47
CA VAL A 41 11.60 -0.09 -1.97
C VAL A 41 11.54 -0.02 -3.50
N SER A 42 10.93 -1.02 -4.12
CA SER A 42 10.37 -0.94 -5.48
C SER A 42 8.89 -0.55 -5.37
N CYS A 43 8.46 0.46 -6.14
CA CYS A 43 7.09 0.95 -6.12
C CYS A 43 6.44 0.70 -7.47
N SER A 44 5.31 0.00 -7.49
CA SER A 44 4.54 -0.19 -8.72
C SER A 44 3.75 1.06 -9.09
N PRO A 45 3.18 1.11 -10.31
CA PRO A 45 2.05 1.98 -10.60
C PRO A 45 0.89 1.75 -9.62
N MET A 46 0.06 2.77 -9.45
CA MET A 46 -1.10 2.72 -8.59
C MET A 46 -2.22 1.88 -9.22
N VAL A 47 -2.91 1.10 -8.38
CA VAL A 47 -4.13 0.39 -8.76
C VAL A 47 -5.34 1.22 -8.31
N LYS A 48 -6.10 1.76 -9.27
CA LYS A 48 -7.35 2.50 -9.01
C LYS A 48 -8.57 1.72 -9.49
N VAL A 49 -8.40 0.93 -10.55
CA VAL A 49 -9.42 0.06 -11.12
C VAL A 49 -8.88 -1.34 -11.35
N ARG A 50 -9.77 -2.32 -11.51
CA ARG A 50 -9.42 -3.73 -11.64
C ARG A 50 -8.47 -4.00 -12.82
N GLN A 51 -8.58 -3.26 -13.91
CA GLN A 51 -7.72 -3.40 -15.09
C GLN A 51 -6.24 -3.08 -14.81
N ASP A 52 -5.94 -2.28 -13.79
CA ASP A 52 -4.56 -1.89 -13.45
C ASP A 52 -3.77 -3.07 -12.84
N ALA A 53 -4.47 -4.01 -12.19
CA ALA A 53 -3.87 -5.11 -11.45
C ALA A 53 -2.93 -5.96 -12.30
N GLY A 54 -3.33 -6.28 -13.54
CA GLY A 54 -2.53 -7.10 -14.46
C GLY A 54 -1.14 -6.50 -14.74
N GLY A 55 -1.08 -5.18 -14.98
CA GLY A 55 0.20 -4.50 -15.22
C GLY A 55 1.11 -4.50 -13.98
N VAL A 56 0.52 -4.29 -12.80
CA VAL A 56 1.23 -4.32 -11.51
C VAL A 56 1.78 -5.71 -11.21
N ILE A 57 0.98 -6.77 -11.38
CA ILE A 57 1.41 -8.16 -11.17
C ILE A 57 2.62 -8.49 -12.05
N GLN A 58 2.59 -8.10 -13.33
CA GLN A 58 3.70 -8.35 -14.26
C GLN A 58 4.96 -7.57 -13.90
N ALA A 59 4.82 -6.37 -13.33
CA ALA A 59 5.96 -5.62 -12.82
C ALA A 59 6.57 -6.32 -11.59
N LEU A 60 5.74 -6.66 -10.60
CA LEU A 60 6.18 -7.30 -9.35
C LEU A 60 6.84 -8.66 -9.57
N ARG A 61 6.37 -9.47 -10.53
CA ARG A 61 6.98 -10.78 -10.85
C ARG A 61 8.45 -10.70 -11.31
N LYS A 62 8.90 -9.52 -11.76
CA LYS A 62 10.28 -9.29 -12.21
C LYS A 62 11.18 -8.76 -11.09
N GLU A 63 10.60 -8.40 -9.96
CA GLU A 63 11.29 -7.83 -8.82
C GLU A 63 11.69 -8.92 -7.82
N ASP A 64 12.87 -8.75 -7.21
CA ASP A 64 13.31 -9.54 -6.07
C ASP A 64 13.03 -8.76 -4.78
N PHE A 65 12.01 -9.20 -4.04
CA PHE A 65 11.58 -8.58 -2.79
C PHE A 65 11.27 -9.62 -1.71
N ASP A 66 11.40 -9.23 -0.45
CA ASP A 66 11.19 -10.07 0.72
C ASP A 66 9.72 -10.08 1.16
N PHE A 67 9.06 -8.93 1.09
CA PHE A 67 7.66 -8.74 1.49
C PHE A 67 6.91 -7.72 0.62
N LEU A 68 5.58 -7.85 0.60
CA LEU A 68 4.67 -6.96 -0.13
C LEU A 68 4.12 -5.89 0.81
N VAL A 69 4.11 -4.63 0.38
CA VAL A 69 3.41 -3.55 1.06
C VAL A 69 2.15 -3.22 0.26
N VAL A 70 0.99 -3.48 0.85
CA VAL A 70 -0.32 -3.07 0.35
C VAL A 70 -0.64 -1.72 0.97
N LEU A 71 -0.40 -0.65 0.22
CA LEU A 71 -0.58 0.73 0.70
C LEU A 71 -1.96 1.26 0.29
N VAL A 72 -2.83 1.52 1.26
CA VAL A 72 -4.19 2.06 1.04
C VAL A 72 -4.18 3.57 1.25
N LEU A 73 -4.23 4.32 0.14
CA LEU A 73 -4.14 5.79 0.12
C LEU A 73 -5.51 6.48 0.19
N SER A 74 -6.56 5.81 -0.26
CA SER A 74 -7.94 6.29 -0.26
C SER A 74 -8.92 5.14 -0.12
N TRP A 75 -10.22 5.37 -0.34
CA TRP A 75 -11.16 4.30 -0.66
C TRP A 75 -10.58 3.42 -1.78
N ILE A 76 -10.99 2.15 -1.78
CA ILE A 76 -10.55 1.12 -2.71
C ILE A 76 -11.71 0.15 -2.94
N GLU A 77 -11.69 -0.55 -4.06
CA GLU A 77 -12.55 -1.73 -4.28
C GLU A 77 -11.78 -2.99 -3.92
N ALA A 78 -12.31 -3.80 -2.99
CA ALA A 78 -11.62 -5.00 -2.50
C ALA A 78 -11.14 -5.96 -3.61
N PRO A 79 -11.92 -6.21 -4.69
CA PRO A 79 -11.46 -7.05 -5.79
C PRO A 79 -10.15 -6.58 -6.44
N ASN A 80 -9.89 -5.26 -6.47
CA ASN A 80 -8.65 -4.72 -7.05
C ASN A 80 -7.43 -5.13 -6.22
N VAL A 81 -7.57 -5.19 -4.89
CA VAL A 81 -6.51 -5.62 -3.98
C VAL A 81 -6.34 -7.14 -4.06
N VAL A 82 -7.45 -7.90 -4.00
CA VAL A 82 -7.45 -9.37 -4.04
C VAL A 82 -6.76 -9.88 -5.30
N ASP A 83 -7.09 -9.34 -6.48
CA ASP A 83 -6.47 -9.74 -7.74
C ASP A 83 -4.94 -9.62 -7.71
N VAL A 84 -4.38 -8.63 -7.00
CA VAL A 84 -2.92 -8.48 -6.87
C VAL A 84 -2.36 -9.41 -5.79
N VAL A 85 -2.96 -9.47 -4.59
CA VAL A 85 -2.35 -10.20 -3.47
C VAL A 85 -2.43 -11.71 -3.61
N GLU A 86 -3.44 -12.25 -4.31
CA GLU A 86 -3.58 -13.69 -4.54
C GLU A 86 -2.36 -14.27 -5.26
N GLU A 87 -1.81 -13.53 -6.23
CA GLU A 87 -0.59 -13.90 -6.97
C GLU A 87 0.66 -13.98 -6.08
N PHE A 88 0.64 -13.32 -4.93
CA PHE A 88 1.74 -13.24 -3.98
C PHE A 88 1.36 -13.79 -2.59
N ARG A 89 0.31 -14.64 -2.49
CA ARG A 89 -0.20 -15.21 -1.23
C ARG A 89 0.87 -15.86 -0.35
N GLY A 90 1.94 -16.39 -0.94
CA GLY A 90 3.06 -16.99 -0.20
C GLY A 90 4.04 -16.00 0.44
N ARG A 91 3.89 -14.69 0.18
CA ARG A 91 4.75 -13.63 0.72
C ARG A 91 4.16 -13.07 2.01
N SER A 92 5.04 -12.57 2.88
CA SER A 92 4.59 -11.74 4.01
C SER A 92 4.04 -10.42 3.48
N ILE A 93 2.93 -9.96 4.04
CA ILE A 93 2.25 -8.73 3.62
C ILE A 93 2.25 -7.71 4.76
N LEU A 94 2.60 -6.47 4.46
CA LEU A 94 2.32 -5.31 5.29
C LEU A 94 1.13 -4.58 4.69
N LEU A 95 -0.03 -4.65 5.34
CA LEU A 95 -1.17 -3.79 5.03
C LEU A 95 -0.96 -2.46 5.75
N TRP A 96 -0.76 -1.39 4.99
CA TRP A 96 -0.57 -0.05 5.54
C TRP A 96 -1.68 0.86 5.05
N SER A 97 -2.50 1.35 5.98
CA SER A 97 -3.51 2.36 5.68
C SER A 97 -3.04 3.76 6.06
N HIS A 98 -3.24 4.72 5.17
CA HIS A 98 -3.25 6.13 5.58
C HIS A 98 -4.49 6.44 6.42
N THR A 99 -4.55 7.63 7.01
CA THR A 99 -5.63 8.06 7.91
C THR A 99 -6.19 9.42 7.47
N MET A 100 -6.45 10.30 8.43
CA MET A 100 -6.81 11.69 8.18
C MET A 100 -5.53 12.52 8.10
N PHE A 101 -5.54 13.55 7.28
CA PHE A 101 -4.43 14.49 7.14
C PHE A 101 -4.95 15.91 7.27
N LYS A 102 -4.05 16.86 7.57
CA LYS A 102 -4.40 18.28 7.54
C LYS A 102 -4.12 18.87 6.16
N GLU A 103 -5.08 19.63 5.65
CA GLU A 103 -4.88 20.53 4.52
C GLU A 103 -5.18 21.95 5.01
N GLY A 104 -4.13 22.73 5.25
CA GLY A 104 -4.25 23.99 5.99
C GLY A 104 -4.73 23.77 7.43
N GLU A 105 -5.89 24.33 7.77
CA GLU A 105 -6.51 24.19 9.09
C GLU A 105 -7.55 23.06 9.15
N GLU A 106 -7.93 22.50 8.00
CA GLU A 106 -8.99 21.49 7.90
C GLU A 106 -8.45 20.07 7.98
N TRP A 107 -9.20 19.20 8.65
CA TRP A 107 -8.94 17.76 8.65
C TRP A 107 -9.67 17.11 7.50
N MET A 108 -8.91 16.44 6.64
CA MET A 108 -9.38 15.81 5.42
C MET A 108 -9.15 14.30 5.49
N THR A 109 -9.89 13.55 4.68
CA THR A 109 -9.69 12.12 4.49
C THR A 109 -10.06 11.72 3.07
N LEU A 110 -9.33 10.75 2.51
CA LEU A 110 -9.68 10.11 1.25
C LEU A 110 -10.41 8.77 1.48
N GLY A 111 -10.86 8.49 2.70
CA GLY A 111 -11.46 7.21 3.08
C GLY A 111 -10.56 5.96 3.10
N PRO A 112 -9.24 6.03 3.37
CA PRO A 112 -8.38 4.83 3.40
C PRO A 112 -8.74 3.86 4.52
N MET A 113 -9.02 4.34 5.73
CA MET A 113 -9.30 3.48 6.90
C MET A 113 -10.53 2.58 6.72
N PRO A 114 -11.69 3.07 6.24
CA PRO A 114 -12.81 2.19 5.88
C PRO A 114 -12.42 1.12 4.86
N GLY A 115 -11.66 1.49 3.81
CA GLY A 115 -11.19 0.54 2.80
C GLY A 115 -10.25 -0.51 3.38
N ALA A 116 -9.30 -0.09 4.22
CA ALA A 116 -8.39 -0.99 4.93
C ALA A 116 -9.12 -1.94 5.89
N GLY A 117 -10.22 -1.50 6.51
CA GLY A 117 -11.08 -2.38 7.33
C GLY A 117 -11.67 -3.53 6.53
N VAL A 118 -12.18 -3.26 5.31
CA VAL A 118 -12.69 -4.28 4.39
C VAL A 118 -11.57 -5.24 3.98
N ILE A 119 -10.39 -4.70 3.63
CA ILE A 119 -9.24 -5.51 3.21
C ILE A 119 -8.70 -6.36 4.34
N ARG A 120 -8.63 -5.83 5.55
CA ARG A 120 -8.16 -6.56 6.72
C ARG A 120 -9.00 -7.81 6.95
N GLN A 121 -10.33 -7.67 7.02
CA GLN A 121 -11.21 -8.84 7.15
C GLN A 121 -11.00 -9.80 5.98
N THR A 122 -10.91 -9.28 4.76
CA THR A 122 -10.66 -10.10 3.56
C THR A 122 -9.38 -10.91 3.68
N PHE A 123 -8.28 -10.33 4.16
CA PHE A 123 -7.01 -11.02 4.34
C PHE A 123 -7.06 -12.08 5.44
N GLU A 124 -7.79 -11.81 6.52
CA GLU A 124 -8.05 -12.77 7.60
C GLU A 124 -8.83 -13.99 7.07
N GLU A 125 -9.91 -13.78 6.33
CA GLU A 125 -10.73 -14.85 5.72
C GLU A 125 -9.96 -15.67 4.66
N LEU A 126 -9.08 -15.03 3.91
CA LEU A 126 -8.21 -15.70 2.92
C LEU A 126 -7.00 -16.40 3.57
N GLY A 127 -6.81 -16.26 4.88
CA GLY A 127 -5.69 -16.86 5.60
C GLY A 127 -4.32 -16.32 5.19
N LEU A 128 -4.24 -15.06 4.77
CA LEU A 128 -2.98 -14.44 4.35
C LEU A 128 -2.06 -14.17 5.54
N ASN A 129 -0.75 -14.27 5.35
CA ASN A 129 0.23 -13.89 6.36
C ASN A 129 0.49 -12.37 6.28
N PHE A 130 -0.20 -11.59 7.12
CA PHE A 130 -0.06 -10.14 7.11
C PHE A 130 0.07 -9.49 8.50
N LYS A 131 0.64 -8.28 8.49
CA LYS A 131 0.58 -7.32 9.60
C LYS A 131 -0.14 -6.06 9.13
N PHE A 132 -0.86 -5.41 10.03
CA PHE A 132 -1.61 -4.19 9.75
C PHE A 132 -1.06 -3.03 10.57
N VAL A 133 -0.74 -1.93 9.88
CA VAL A 133 -0.36 -0.65 10.46
C VAL A 133 -1.20 0.46 9.83
N TYR A 134 -1.40 1.54 10.57
CA TYR A 134 -2.13 2.70 10.08
C TYR A 134 -1.52 3.99 10.60
N GLY A 135 -1.62 5.03 9.78
CA GLY A 135 -1.16 6.38 10.07
C GLY A 135 -0.47 7.00 8.86
N MET A 136 -0.23 8.30 8.94
CA MET A 136 0.44 9.04 7.88
C MET A 136 1.96 8.80 7.92
N PRO A 137 2.68 8.86 6.77
CA PRO A 137 4.12 8.55 6.69
C PRO A 137 5.02 9.41 7.58
N GLU A 138 4.58 10.61 7.96
CA GLU A 138 5.29 11.55 8.82
C GLU A 138 5.09 11.31 10.32
N GLU A 139 4.16 10.42 10.70
CA GLU A 139 3.87 10.13 12.10
C GLU A 139 4.93 9.17 12.67
N GLU A 140 5.58 9.55 13.78
CA GLU A 140 6.61 8.75 14.46
C GLU A 140 6.14 7.34 14.88
N ARG A 141 4.82 7.14 14.99
CA ARG A 141 4.21 5.89 15.47
C ARG A 141 4.00 4.84 14.38
N VAL A 142 4.28 5.17 13.12
CA VAL A 142 3.98 4.38 11.92
C VAL A 142 5.20 3.65 11.41
#